data_AF-A0A7Y4Y3A7-F1
#
_entry.id   AF-A0A7Y4Y3A7-F1
#
_cell.length_a   1.000
_cell.length_b   1.000
_cell.length_c   1.000
_cell.angle_alpha   90.00
_cell.angle_beta   90.00
_cell.angle_gamma   90.00
#
_symmetry.space_group_name_H-M   'P 1'
#
loop_
_entity.id
_entity.type
_entity.pdbx_description
1 polymer ?
#
loop_
_entity_poly.entity_id
_entity_poly.type
_entity_poly.pdbx_seq_one_letter_code
_entity_poly.pdbx_strand_id
1 'polypeptide(L)'
;MLNAKSVTAALVVAFVSMPVFAGSVVDLTQNNYVTWISKSVCVNDAGELLPVDPYQGCPPNAGIRKIQIGDPLPYANIDQGGFQRSDSYPVYDKLRAPVFMHTFDYSPFGEFNLYDGSDGYDVFKVLNGFVSAVNTRDGGGYGQTFFGAGCSQGDGWRLFPATNFLSVNEQQTVSQISGVYWEQTGQSFPGGCPTRYGSTITTYQWVQGKSFGGVAGRPTKTMDTLMVTHISSNIERFYFTREYGLTRWEAWNEIAPTPAPTPYCSGPQSIVVKDKPYYYADCRDWSATIALQTSKVQPWPLVNANLLQYAHFNQSGFVDHNQVQGYWHRFYPPAGPVLNWSASVSVTGGDNRYGSGTAYLAMNCGSTQCPPPGTQAVYQDIPIEKFCSQCSYLYGVNARREAGDGDLYLALQVVRNGVVVWQDVTGKHLAPDNGFGGYAQADSVVRSSAFVSNVVNLPSLAGMRSPNAFVRFLILPGAPNNFNIVDAYVNPLPTTQTRIGIP
;
A
#
# COMPACT_ATOMS: atom_id res chain seq x y z
N MET A 1 6.02 15.67 60.12
CA MET A 1 4.60 15.66 59.75
C MET A 1 4.39 16.64 58.62
N LEU A 2 4.12 16.17 57.39
CA LEU A 2 3.47 16.91 56.31
C LEU A 2 3.11 15.87 55.24
N ASN A 3 1.82 15.52 55.20
CA ASN A 3 1.21 14.59 54.25
C ASN A 3 1.07 15.28 52.89
N ALA A 4 1.67 14.72 51.84
CA ALA A 4 1.38 15.09 50.46
C ALA A 4 0.31 14.14 49.91
N LYS A 5 -0.91 14.66 49.71
CA LYS A 5 -2.02 13.96 49.07
C LYS A 5 -1.79 13.90 47.55
N SER A 6 -1.85 12.70 46.99
CA SER A 6 -1.89 12.45 45.55
C SER A 6 -3.25 12.89 44.99
N VAL A 7 -3.23 13.71 43.93
CA VAL A 7 -4.43 14.07 43.16
C VAL A 7 -4.43 13.22 41.89
N THR A 8 -5.37 12.30 41.78
CA THR A 8 -5.62 11.49 40.58
C THR A 8 -6.54 12.29 39.65
N ALA A 9 -6.02 12.75 38.51
CA ALA A 9 -6.85 13.36 37.47
C ALA A 9 -7.50 12.26 36.62
N ALA A 10 -8.83 12.15 36.69
CA ALA A 10 -9.60 11.29 35.80
C ALA A 10 -9.78 12.00 34.44
N LEU A 11 -9.26 11.39 33.38
CA LEU A 11 -9.48 11.84 32.00
C LEU A 11 -10.86 11.33 31.56
N VAL A 12 -11.86 12.22 31.56
CA VAL A 12 -13.18 11.92 31.00
C VAL A 12 -13.09 12.13 29.48
N VAL A 13 -13.07 11.03 28.72
CA VAL A 13 -13.23 11.06 27.27
C VAL A 13 -14.72 11.29 26.99
N ALA A 14 -15.08 12.52 26.64
CA ALA A 14 -16.42 12.84 26.16
C ALA A 14 -16.58 12.30 24.73
N PHE A 15 -17.40 11.26 24.57
CA PHE A 15 -17.91 10.86 23.26
C PHE A 15 -18.93 11.92 22.81
N VAL A 16 -18.54 12.75 21.85
CA VAL A 16 -19.47 13.66 21.17
C VAL A 16 -20.35 12.82 20.27
N SER A 17 -21.62 12.65 20.65
CA SER A 17 -22.66 12.10 19.78
C SER A 17 -22.86 13.03 18.59
N MET A 18 -22.51 12.58 17.38
CA MET A 18 -22.76 13.34 16.16
C MET A 18 -24.24 13.24 15.78
N PRO A 19 -24.90 14.35 15.40
CA PRO A 19 -26.26 14.33 14.88
C PRO A 19 -26.32 13.48 13.60
N VAL A 20 -27.33 12.63 13.52
CA VAL A 20 -27.69 11.85 12.34
C VAL A 20 -28.30 12.80 11.32
N PHE A 21 -27.58 13.04 10.23
CA PHE A 21 -28.09 13.77 9.07
C PHE A 21 -28.08 12.84 7.86
N ALA A 22 -29.21 12.74 7.16
CA ALA A 22 -29.19 12.32 5.77
C ALA A 22 -28.35 13.37 5.00
N GLY A 23 -27.24 12.93 4.43
CA GLY A 23 -26.25 13.83 3.82
C GLY A 23 -25.92 13.44 2.39
N SER A 24 -25.73 14.45 1.54
CA SER A 24 -25.17 14.33 0.20
C SER A 24 -23.65 14.53 0.25
N VAL A 25 -22.92 14.03 -0.75
CA VAL A 25 -21.48 14.30 -0.91
C VAL A 25 -21.19 15.81 -0.97
N VAL A 26 -22.18 16.59 -1.42
CA VAL A 26 -22.15 18.06 -1.44
C VAL A 26 -21.95 18.67 -0.05
N ASP A 27 -22.34 17.96 1.01
CA ASP A 27 -22.25 18.42 2.41
C ASP A 27 -20.82 18.30 2.97
N LEU A 28 -19.90 17.63 2.27
CA LEU A 28 -18.51 17.50 2.70
C LEU A 28 -17.73 18.80 2.49
N THR A 29 -16.89 19.15 3.47
CA THR A 29 -16.06 20.37 3.43
C THR A 29 -15.15 20.39 2.20
N GLN A 30 -15.48 21.23 1.22
CA GLN A 30 -14.77 21.23 -0.07
C GLN A 30 -13.31 21.68 0.06
N ASN A 31 -13.00 22.58 1.01
CA ASN A 31 -11.64 23.12 1.21
C ASN A 31 -10.69 22.21 2.02
N ASN A 32 -11.11 20.99 2.36
CA ASN A 32 -10.27 20.02 3.05
C ASN A 32 -9.72 18.99 2.04
N TYR A 33 -8.40 18.81 1.99
CA TYR A 33 -7.78 17.84 1.09
C TYR A 33 -8.30 16.40 1.26
N VAL A 34 -8.66 15.99 2.50
CA VAL A 34 -9.22 14.67 2.78
C VAL A 34 -10.52 14.45 2.01
N THR A 35 -11.24 15.53 1.72
CA THR A 35 -12.46 15.49 0.91
C THR A 35 -12.19 14.98 -0.52
N TRP A 36 -10.97 15.11 -1.03
CA TRP A 36 -10.64 14.80 -2.42
C TRP A 36 -9.72 13.60 -2.59
N ILE A 37 -8.89 13.27 -1.60
CA ILE A 37 -7.94 12.16 -1.72
C ILE A 37 -8.44 10.84 -1.14
N SER A 38 -9.63 10.83 -0.54
CA SER A 38 -10.24 9.66 0.08
C SER A 38 -11.67 9.50 -0.39
N LYS A 39 -12.13 8.26 -0.56
CA LYS A 39 -13.51 8.00 -0.96
C LYS A 39 -14.51 8.26 0.16
N SER A 40 -15.75 8.51 -0.23
CA SER A 40 -16.89 8.62 0.69
C SER A 40 -17.56 7.27 0.88
N VAL A 41 -18.28 7.11 1.98
CA VAL A 41 -19.07 5.92 2.31
C VAL A 41 -20.37 6.33 2.95
N CYS A 42 -21.41 5.53 2.72
CA CYS A 42 -22.68 5.69 3.42
C CYS A 42 -22.65 4.89 4.73
N VAL A 43 -23.24 5.46 5.77
CA VAL A 43 -23.34 4.85 7.10
C VAL A 43 -24.76 4.92 7.63
N ASN A 44 -25.24 3.85 8.27
CA ASN A 44 -26.53 3.87 8.94
C ASN A 44 -26.45 4.57 10.31
N ASP A 45 -27.59 4.68 11.00
CA ASP A 45 -27.70 5.28 12.34
C ASP A 45 -26.85 4.56 13.41
N ALA A 46 -26.52 3.29 13.19
CA ALA A 46 -25.62 2.51 14.06
C ALA A 46 -24.13 2.73 13.74
N GLY A 47 -23.82 3.52 12.70
CA GLY A 47 -22.45 3.76 12.23
C GLY A 47 -21.88 2.65 11.35
N GLU A 48 -22.70 1.68 10.95
CA GLU A 48 -22.28 0.58 10.08
C GLU A 48 -22.19 1.05 8.64
N LEU A 49 -21.14 0.60 7.95
CA LEU A 49 -20.92 0.93 6.53
C LEU A 49 -21.94 0.22 5.65
N LEU A 50 -22.54 0.95 4.71
CA LEU A 50 -23.50 0.43 3.75
C LEU A 50 -22.82 0.15 2.40
N PRO A 51 -23.05 -1.01 1.75
CA PRO A 51 -22.46 -1.39 0.47
C PRO A 51 -23.16 -0.71 -0.72
N VAL A 52 -23.23 0.62 -0.68
CA VAL A 52 -23.95 1.45 -1.65
C VAL A 52 -23.04 2.54 -2.21
N ASP A 53 -23.29 2.91 -3.45
CA ASP A 53 -22.58 3.99 -4.13
C ASP A 53 -23.06 5.36 -3.59
N PRO A 54 -22.17 6.20 -3.03
CA PRO A 54 -22.56 7.48 -2.45
C PRO A 54 -22.90 8.57 -3.50
N TYR A 55 -22.66 8.34 -4.79
CA TYR A 55 -22.82 9.38 -5.82
C TYR A 55 -24.23 9.97 -5.91
N GLN A 56 -25.27 9.15 -5.78
CA GLN A 56 -26.67 9.61 -5.81
C GLN A 56 -27.19 10.04 -4.43
N GLY A 57 -26.29 10.16 -3.45
CA GLY A 57 -26.65 10.29 -2.04
C GLY A 57 -26.81 8.94 -1.35
N CYS A 58 -26.88 8.97 -0.02
CA CYS A 58 -27.07 7.78 0.79
C CYS A 58 -28.56 7.42 0.95
N PRO A 59 -28.90 6.16 1.27
CA PRO A 59 -30.27 5.75 1.55
C PRO A 59 -30.95 6.60 2.63
N PRO A 60 -32.30 6.64 2.69
CA PRO A 60 -33.00 7.33 3.77
C PRO A 60 -32.50 6.89 5.15
N ASN A 61 -32.29 7.86 6.05
CA ASN A 61 -31.71 7.65 7.39
C ASN A 61 -30.26 7.14 7.39
N ALA A 62 -29.55 7.22 6.27
CA ALA A 62 -28.11 7.01 6.22
C ALA A 62 -27.38 8.35 6.05
N GLY A 63 -26.29 8.51 6.80
CA GLY A 63 -25.37 9.62 6.64
C GLY A 63 -24.27 9.31 5.63
N ILE A 64 -23.56 10.35 5.21
CA ILE A 64 -22.34 10.23 4.41
C ILE A 64 -21.13 10.72 5.20
N ARG A 65 -20.02 10.02 5.07
CA ARG A 65 -18.72 10.47 5.59
C ARG A 65 -17.58 9.98 4.71
N LYS A 66 -16.37 10.48 4.95
CA LYS A 66 -15.16 9.87 4.40
C LYS A 66 -14.89 8.53 5.05
N ILE A 67 -14.35 7.60 4.26
CA ILE A 67 -13.83 6.34 4.78
C ILE A 67 -12.72 6.65 5.79
N GLN A 68 -12.76 5.96 6.93
CA GLN A 68 -11.85 6.16 8.05
C GLN A 68 -10.80 5.06 8.07
N ILE A 69 -9.70 5.32 8.78
CA ILE A 69 -8.66 4.32 9.02
C ILE A 69 -9.28 3.18 9.83
N GLY A 70 -9.31 1.96 9.28
CA GLY A 70 -9.96 0.80 9.92
C GLY A 70 -11.22 0.34 9.23
N ASP A 71 -11.90 1.24 8.53
CA ASP A 71 -13.12 0.87 7.82
C ASP A 71 -12.83 -0.23 6.79
N PRO A 72 -13.60 -1.32 6.80
CA PRO A 72 -13.56 -2.25 5.70
C PRO A 72 -14.19 -1.60 4.46
N LEU A 73 -13.77 -1.99 3.25
CA LEU A 73 -14.35 -1.42 2.03
C LEU A 73 -15.80 -1.92 1.83
N PRO A 74 -16.82 -1.04 1.79
CA PRO A 74 -18.20 -1.46 1.54
C PRO A 74 -18.49 -1.65 0.04
N TYR A 75 -17.74 -0.96 -0.81
CA TYR A 75 -17.80 -1.08 -2.25
C TYR A 75 -16.40 -0.83 -2.85
N ALA A 76 -16.14 -1.41 -4.02
CA ALA A 76 -14.94 -1.14 -4.80
C ALA A 76 -15.26 -0.20 -5.96
N ASN A 77 -14.36 0.74 -6.23
CA ASN A 77 -14.34 1.45 -7.50
C ASN A 77 -13.76 0.52 -8.55
N ILE A 78 -14.32 0.50 -9.76
CA ILE A 78 -13.87 -0.35 -10.86
C ILE A 78 -13.67 0.49 -12.12
N ASP A 79 -12.63 0.16 -12.89
CA ASP A 79 -12.42 0.81 -14.17
C ASP A 79 -13.55 0.47 -15.16
N GLN A 80 -13.73 1.30 -16.18
CA GLN A 80 -14.82 1.11 -17.15
C GLN A 80 -14.75 -0.24 -17.86
N GLY A 81 -13.53 -0.78 -18.05
CA GLY A 81 -13.30 -2.11 -18.62
C GLY A 81 -13.59 -3.27 -17.66
N GLY A 82 -13.65 -3.01 -16.34
CA GLY A 82 -13.83 -4.02 -15.31
C GLY A 82 -12.58 -4.87 -15.04
N PHE A 83 -11.41 -4.45 -15.53
CA PHE A 83 -10.14 -5.15 -15.40
C PHE A 83 -9.44 -4.84 -14.08
N GLN A 84 -9.70 -3.66 -13.53
CA GLN A 84 -8.99 -3.14 -12.37
C GLN A 84 -9.96 -2.50 -11.37
N ARG A 85 -9.74 -2.76 -10.08
CA ARG A 85 -10.34 -2.05 -8.95
C ARG A 85 -9.35 -1.03 -8.41
N SER A 86 -9.83 0.10 -7.91
CA SER A 86 -8.93 1.14 -7.44
C SER A 86 -9.54 2.04 -6.37
N ASP A 87 -9.12 1.83 -5.13
CA ASP A 87 -9.77 2.41 -3.97
C ASP A 87 -8.83 3.38 -3.24
N SER A 88 -9.34 4.58 -2.91
CA SER A 88 -8.62 5.60 -2.15
C SER A 88 -9.05 5.65 -0.69
N TYR A 89 -8.20 5.20 0.24
CA TYR A 89 -8.52 5.14 1.68
C TYR A 89 -7.31 5.47 2.57
N PRO A 90 -7.52 6.03 3.77
CA PRO A 90 -6.44 6.35 4.68
C PRO A 90 -5.96 5.10 5.43
N VAL A 91 -4.66 5.06 5.70
CA VAL A 91 -3.98 4.04 6.52
C VAL A 91 -2.95 4.73 7.43
N TYR A 92 -2.42 4.01 8.42
CA TYR A 92 -1.35 4.53 9.26
C TYR A 92 0.02 4.17 8.69
N ASP A 93 0.96 5.13 8.71
CA ASP A 93 2.39 4.83 8.57
C ASP A 93 2.97 4.24 9.89
N LYS A 94 4.24 3.87 9.86
CA LYS A 94 4.93 3.28 11.02
C LYS A 94 5.03 4.21 12.23
N LEU A 95 4.83 5.52 12.03
CA LEU A 95 4.78 6.55 13.08
C LEU A 95 3.34 6.89 13.49
N ARG A 96 2.34 6.16 12.96
CA ARG A 96 0.91 6.40 13.15
C ARG A 96 0.42 7.74 12.62
N ALA A 97 1.14 8.34 11.68
CA ALA A 97 0.60 9.46 10.91
C ALA A 97 -0.28 8.91 9.77
N PRO A 98 -1.38 9.60 9.42
CA PRO A 98 -2.21 9.20 8.29
C PRO A 98 -1.44 9.37 6.98
N VAL A 99 -1.51 8.33 6.14
CA VAL A 99 -1.17 8.37 4.71
C VAL A 99 -2.36 7.83 3.94
N PHE A 100 -2.46 8.14 2.65
CA PHE A 100 -3.62 7.79 1.83
C PHE A 100 -3.16 6.87 0.73
N MET A 101 -3.68 5.65 0.74
CA MET A 101 -3.36 4.65 -0.25
C MET A 101 -4.39 4.71 -1.37
N HIS A 102 -3.91 4.64 -2.61
CA HIS A 102 -4.74 4.44 -3.79
C HIS A 102 -4.29 3.15 -4.46
N THR A 103 -5.16 2.14 -4.49
CA THR A 103 -4.79 0.80 -4.96
C THR A 103 -4.96 0.65 -6.47
N PHE A 104 -4.24 -0.30 -7.03
CA PHE A 104 -4.38 -0.84 -8.37
C PHE A 104 -4.58 -2.33 -8.18
N ASP A 105 -5.82 -2.79 -8.06
CA ASP A 105 -6.19 -4.17 -7.70
C ASP A 105 -6.70 -4.91 -8.93
N TYR A 106 -6.02 -5.98 -9.32
CA TYR A 106 -6.35 -6.81 -10.48
C TYR A 106 -6.88 -8.17 -10.04
N SER A 107 -7.52 -8.89 -10.97
CA SER A 107 -8.00 -10.24 -10.67
C SER A 107 -6.83 -11.19 -10.34
N PRO A 108 -6.89 -12.00 -9.26
CA PRO A 108 -8.00 -12.14 -8.32
C PRO A 108 -8.08 -10.98 -7.32
N PHE A 109 -9.18 -10.24 -7.38
CA PHE A 109 -9.33 -8.99 -6.64
C PHE A 109 -9.32 -9.18 -5.11
N GLY A 110 -8.66 -8.27 -4.40
CA GLY A 110 -8.52 -8.27 -2.95
C GLY A 110 -7.40 -9.18 -2.43
N GLU A 111 -6.59 -9.73 -3.33
CA GLU A 111 -5.39 -10.51 -3.02
C GLU A 111 -4.16 -9.84 -3.62
N PHE A 112 -3.27 -9.30 -2.78
CA PHE A 112 -2.06 -8.64 -3.27
C PHE A 112 -1.17 -9.62 -4.06
N ASN A 113 -0.90 -9.30 -5.32
CA ASN A 113 -0.03 -10.06 -6.20
C ASN A 113 0.87 -9.14 -7.05
N LEU A 114 2.09 -9.60 -7.39
CA LEU A 114 3.13 -8.79 -8.05
C LEU A 114 3.45 -9.21 -9.49
N TYR A 115 2.60 -10.05 -10.09
CA TYR A 115 2.74 -10.46 -11.48
C TYR A 115 2.69 -9.28 -12.46
N ASP A 116 3.17 -9.40 -13.69
CA ASP A 116 3.29 -8.22 -14.57
C ASP A 116 1.94 -7.64 -14.97
N GLY A 117 1.77 -6.33 -14.73
CA GLY A 117 0.49 -5.64 -14.87
C GLY A 117 -0.47 -5.87 -13.70
N SER A 118 0.01 -6.35 -12.55
CA SER A 118 -0.81 -6.68 -11.39
C SER A 118 -0.82 -5.59 -10.31
N ASP A 119 -0.89 -5.98 -9.05
CA ASP A 119 -1.30 -5.10 -7.99
C ASP A 119 -0.24 -4.08 -7.63
N GLY A 120 -0.75 -2.91 -7.27
CA GLY A 120 0.10 -1.77 -6.99
C GLY A 120 -0.62 -0.69 -6.22
N TYR A 121 0.10 0.34 -5.85
CA TYR A 121 -0.51 1.47 -5.19
C TYR A 121 0.31 2.73 -5.31
N ASP A 122 -0.39 3.85 -5.24
CA ASP A 122 0.19 5.14 -4.89
C ASP A 122 -0.05 5.44 -3.42
N VAL A 123 0.91 6.12 -2.81
CA VAL A 123 0.79 6.65 -1.45
C VAL A 123 0.84 8.17 -1.51
N PHE A 124 -0.20 8.81 -0.98
CA PHE A 124 -0.26 10.25 -0.81
C PHE A 124 -0.07 10.65 0.65
N LYS A 125 0.61 11.76 0.89
CA LYS A 125 0.79 12.36 2.22
C LYS A 125 0.73 13.88 2.11
N VAL A 126 0.30 14.53 3.20
CA VAL A 126 0.46 15.98 3.33
C VAL A 126 1.84 16.30 3.87
N LEU A 127 2.64 17.02 3.09
CA LEU A 127 3.99 17.46 3.43
C LEU A 127 4.12 18.93 3.03
N ASN A 128 4.65 19.75 3.94
CA ASN A 128 4.90 21.18 3.69
C ASN A 128 3.68 21.94 3.12
N GLY A 129 2.47 21.58 3.57
CA GLY A 129 1.22 22.21 3.13
C GLY A 129 0.70 21.75 1.76
N PHE A 130 1.30 20.72 1.15
CA PHE A 130 0.85 20.12 -0.10
C PHE A 130 0.47 18.65 0.09
N VAL A 131 -0.54 18.20 -0.63
CA VAL A 131 -0.72 16.78 -0.93
C VAL A 131 0.34 16.39 -1.97
N SER A 132 1.09 15.34 -1.68
CA SER A 132 2.15 14.83 -2.57
C SER A 132 2.08 13.31 -2.69
N ALA A 133 2.40 12.79 -3.87
CA ALA A 133 2.71 11.38 -4.05
C ALA A 133 4.11 11.11 -3.47
N VAL A 134 4.18 10.25 -2.45
CA VAL A 134 5.43 10.03 -1.70
C VAL A 134 6.19 8.79 -2.16
N ASN A 135 5.45 7.77 -2.60
CA ASN A 135 5.97 6.58 -3.24
C ASN A 135 4.86 5.90 -4.02
N THR A 136 5.27 5.08 -4.97
CA THR A 136 4.40 4.20 -5.73
C THR A 136 5.00 2.81 -5.76
N ARG A 137 4.15 1.81 -5.92
CA ARG A 137 4.50 0.53 -6.52
C ARG A 137 3.50 0.36 -7.65
N ASP A 138 3.85 0.86 -8.83
CA ASP A 138 2.99 0.80 -10.01
C ASP A 138 2.76 -0.66 -10.44
N GLY A 139 1.79 -0.93 -11.31
CA GLY A 139 1.38 -2.27 -11.77
C GLY A 139 2.48 -3.09 -12.46
N GLY A 140 3.68 -2.54 -12.64
CA GLY A 140 4.88 -3.28 -13.01
C GLY A 140 5.60 -3.99 -11.85
N GLY A 141 5.13 -3.82 -10.60
CA GLY A 141 5.50 -4.59 -9.41
C GLY A 141 6.60 -3.99 -8.52
N TYR A 142 7.30 -2.93 -8.95
CA TYR A 142 8.47 -2.40 -8.25
C TYR A 142 8.22 -1.08 -7.53
N GLY A 143 8.78 -0.96 -6.33
CA GLY A 143 8.68 0.22 -5.49
C GLY A 143 9.60 1.36 -5.93
N GLN A 144 9.03 2.56 -5.92
CA GLN A 144 9.71 3.82 -6.22
C GLN A 144 9.36 4.88 -5.19
N THR A 145 10.36 5.65 -4.73
CA THR A 145 10.16 6.81 -3.85
C THR A 145 10.35 8.10 -4.63
N PHE A 146 9.55 9.13 -4.34
CA PHE A 146 9.70 10.46 -4.92
C PHE A 146 10.36 11.42 -3.93
N PHE A 147 11.57 11.88 -4.25
CA PHE A 147 12.29 12.86 -3.44
C PHE A 147 12.16 14.26 -4.01
N GLY A 148 11.94 15.25 -3.13
CA GLY A 148 12.12 16.66 -3.40
C GLY A 148 13.57 17.10 -3.20
N ALA A 149 13.88 18.34 -3.58
CA ALA A 149 15.22 18.93 -3.42
C ALA A 149 15.79 18.73 -2.01
N GLY A 150 17.11 18.57 -1.92
CA GLY A 150 17.80 18.40 -0.64
C GLY A 150 17.44 17.10 0.08
N CYS A 151 17.08 16.05 -0.66
CA CYS A 151 16.71 14.74 -0.11
C CYS A 151 15.39 14.71 0.67
N SER A 152 14.47 15.64 0.39
CA SER A 152 13.19 15.70 1.09
C SER A 152 12.28 14.56 0.62
N GLN A 153 12.21 13.47 1.38
CA GLN A 153 11.36 12.32 1.03
C GLN A 153 9.89 12.75 0.93
N GLY A 154 9.28 12.48 -0.23
CA GLY A 154 7.86 12.69 -0.48
C GLY A 154 7.46 14.11 -0.91
N ASP A 155 8.41 15.05 -0.98
CA ASP A 155 8.14 16.44 -1.38
C ASP A 155 8.45 16.74 -2.86
N GLY A 156 8.74 15.69 -3.64
CA GLY A 156 9.11 15.81 -5.05
C GLY A 156 7.90 15.90 -5.98
N TRP A 157 6.90 15.03 -5.78
CA TRP A 157 5.71 14.97 -6.60
C TRP A 157 4.53 15.65 -5.91
N ARG A 158 4.53 16.98 -5.93
CA ARG A 158 3.43 17.79 -5.37
C ARG A 158 2.23 17.77 -6.30
N LEU A 159 1.04 17.58 -5.72
CA LEU A 159 -0.24 17.52 -6.44
C LEU A 159 -1.00 18.84 -6.31
N PHE A 160 -1.41 19.20 -5.08
CA PHE A 160 -2.16 20.42 -4.80
C PHE A 160 -2.01 20.84 -3.32
N PRO A 161 -2.25 22.11 -2.96
CA PRO A 161 -2.22 22.57 -1.57
C PRO A 161 -3.20 21.81 -0.68
N ALA A 162 -2.88 21.62 0.59
CA ALA A 162 -3.76 20.94 1.55
C ALA A 162 -5.03 21.74 1.88
N THR A 163 -5.02 23.05 1.61
CA THR A 163 -6.12 23.99 1.87
C THR A 163 -6.19 25.05 0.78
N ASN A 164 -7.35 25.66 0.56
CA ASN A 164 -7.55 26.80 -0.35
C ASN A 164 -7.17 26.53 -1.82
N PHE A 165 -7.34 25.30 -2.30
CA PHE A 165 -6.97 24.85 -3.65
C PHE A 165 -8.13 24.91 -4.66
N LEU A 166 -9.33 25.33 -4.25
CA LEU A 166 -10.54 25.33 -5.08
C LEU A 166 -10.78 26.63 -5.87
N SER A 167 -9.72 27.27 -6.36
CA SER A 167 -9.94 28.36 -7.33
C SER A 167 -10.43 27.79 -8.67
N VAL A 168 -11.38 28.49 -9.29
CA VAL A 168 -11.82 28.18 -10.67
C VAL A 168 -10.71 28.38 -11.71
N ASN A 169 -9.68 29.16 -11.39
CA ASN A 169 -8.52 29.31 -12.27
C ASN A 169 -7.49 28.21 -12.01
N GLU A 170 -6.85 27.75 -13.09
CA GLU A 170 -5.68 26.88 -13.00
C GLU A 170 -4.56 27.56 -12.22
N GLN A 171 -4.05 26.84 -11.22
CA GLN A 171 -2.87 27.21 -10.47
C GLN A 171 -1.73 26.27 -10.84
N GLN A 172 -0.50 26.71 -10.63
CA GLN A 172 0.69 25.92 -10.91
C GLN A 172 1.67 25.93 -9.74
N THR A 173 2.42 24.85 -9.62
CA THR A 173 3.59 24.76 -8.76
C THR A 173 4.74 24.13 -9.54
N VAL A 174 5.96 24.55 -9.22
CA VAL A 174 7.19 23.97 -9.77
C VAL A 174 7.90 23.24 -8.66
N SER A 175 8.19 21.96 -8.86
CA SER A 175 8.89 21.12 -7.89
C SER A 175 10.12 20.49 -8.52
N GLN A 176 11.19 20.44 -7.72
CA GLN A 176 12.31 19.54 -8.00
C GLN A 176 11.91 18.14 -7.57
N ILE A 177 12.06 17.17 -8.46
CA ILE A 177 11.69 15.77 -8.19
C ILE A 177 12.82 14.85 -8.64
N SER A 178 13.03 13.78 -7.88
CA SER A 178 13.84 12.65 -8.28
C SER A 178 13.13 11.36 -7.88
N GLY A 179 12.87 10.50 -8.88
CA GLY A 179 12.31 9.17 -8.65
C GLY A 179 13.43 8.17 -8.38
N VAL A 180 13.38 7.51 -7.22
CA VAL A 180 14.35 6.49 -6.82
C VAL A 180 13.67 5.12 -6.85
N TYR A 181 14.01 4.31 -7.86
CA TYR A 181 13.59 2.92 -8.01
C TYR A 181 14.39 2.02 -7.05
N TRP A 182 14.13 2.18 -5.74
CA TRP A 182 14.92 1.55 -4.69
C TRP A 182 14.92 0.02 -4.80
N GLU A 183 13.80 -0.58 -5.23
CA GLU A 183 13.67 -2.04 -5.36
C GLU A 183 14.61 -2.56 -6.46
N GLN A 184 14.59 -1.94 -7.64
CA GLN A 184 15.43 -2.33 -8.80
C GLN A 184 16.88 -1.82 -8.72
N THR A 185 17.25 -1.17 -7.62
CA THR A 185 18.62 -0.75 -7.30
C THR A 185 19.18 -1.48 -6.08
N GLY A 186 18.47 -2.49 -5.56
CA GLY A 186 18.92 -3.33 -4.44
C GLY A 186 19.00 -2.59 -3.10
N GLN A 187 18.23 -1.51 -2.97
CA GLN A 187 18.21 -0.65 -1.79
C GLN A 187 16.95 -0.91 -0.97
N SER A 188 17.00 -0.71 0.35
CA SER A 188 15.78 -0.72 1.16
C SER A 188 15.06 0.63 1.02
N PHE A 189 13.73 0.62 1.15
CA PHE A 189 12.94 1.84 1.24
C PHE A 189 13.51 2.80 2.32
N PRO A 190 13.66 4.11 2.04
CA PRO A 190 13.16 4.83 0.86
C PRO A 190 14.10 4.85 -0.36
N GLY A 191 15.22 4.15 -0.31
CA GLY A 191 16.34 4.30 -1.25
C GLY A 191 17.36 5.34 -0.77
N GLY A 192 18.48 5.39 -1.48
CA GLY A 192 19.57 6.32 -1.26
C GLY A 192 19.20 7.74 -1.70
N CYS A 193 19.84 8.71 -1.06
CA CYS A 193 19.61 10.12 -1.35
C CYS A 193 20.00 10.49 -2.79
N PRO A 194 19.09 11.03 -3.61
CA PRO A 194 19.43 11.38 -4.97
C PRO A 194 20.29 12.64 -5.04
N THR A 195 21.27 12.61 -5.93
CA THR A 195 22.18 13.74 -6.22
C THR A 195 21.73 14.60 -7.40
N ARG A 196 20.71 14.14 -8.15
CA ARG A 196 20.16 14.81 -9.33
C ARG A 196 18.64 14.90 -9.22
N TYR A 197 18.12 16.06 -9.60
CA TYR A 197 16.69 16.38 -9.59
C TYR A 197 16.29 16.95 -10.94
N GLY A 198 15.13 16.52 -11.44
CA GLY A 198 14.45 17.14 -12.56
C GLY A 198 13.51 18.23 -12.07
N SER A 199 13.27 19.24 -12.92
CA SER A 199 12.21 20.22 -12.67
C SER A 199 10.91 19.74 -13.31
N THR A 200 9.84 19.71 -12.54
CA THR A 200 8.50 19.37 -13.04
C THR A 200 7.53 20.48 -12.70
N ILE A 201 6.46 20.57 -13.49
CA ILE A 201 5.40 21.54 -13.28
C ILE A 201 4.12 20.75 -13.02
N THR A 202 3.49 21.00 -11.88
CA THR A 202 2.15 20.48 -11.61
C THR A 202 1.16 21.64 -11.70
N THR A 203 0.14 21.48 -12.53
CA THR A 203 -1.04 22.35 -12.51
C THR A 203 -2.19 21.68 -11.78
N TYR A 204 -3.04 22.47 -11.13
CA TYR A 204 -4.26 21.97 -10.50
C TYR A 204 -5.38 22.99 -10.67
N GLN A 205 -6.58 22.50 -10.93
CA GLN A 205 -7.77 23.32 -11.10
C GLN A 205 -9.03 22.60 -10.63
N TRP A 206 -9.98 23.38 -10.13
CA TRP A 206 -11.32 22.88 -9.86
C TRP A 206 -12.18 22.94 -11.11
N VAL A 207 -12.74 21.80 -11.49
CA VAL A 207 -13.62 21.63 -12.66
C VAL A 207 -14.99 21.20 -12.15
N GLN A 208 -15.98 22.08 -12.30
CA GLN A 208 -17.36 21.79 -11.93
C GLN A 208 -18.02 20.85 -12.93
N GLY A 209 -18.79 19.87 -12.43
CA GLY A 209 -19.64 19.01 -13.26
C GLY A 209 -18.89 18.28 -14.40
N LYS A 210 -17.69 17.76 -14.14
CA LYS A 210 -16.98 16.93 -15.12
C LYS A 210 -17.67 15.57 -15.26
N SER A 211 -17.87 15.11 -16.49
CA SER A 211 -18.41 13.79 -16.77
C SER A 211 -17.33 12.70 -16.74
N PHE A 212 -17.69 11.57 -16.14
CA PHE A 212 -16.92 10.33 -16.08
C PHE A 212 -17.78 9.15 -16.53
N GLY A 213 -17.14 8.05 -16.92
CA GLY A 213 -17.80 6.86 -17.43
C GLY A 213 -18.48 7.09 -18.79
N GLY A 214 -19.62 6.42 -19.00
CA GLY A 214 -20.30 6.40 -20.32
C GLY A 214 -19.60 5.51 -21.35
N VAL A 215 -18.72 4.61 -20.90
CA VAL A 215 -17.95 3.68 -21.72
C VAL A 215 -18.36 2.25 -21.34
N ALA A 216 -18.30 1.30 -22.29
CA ALA A 216 -18.58 -0.12 -22.05
C ALA A 216 -19.93 -0.40 -21.34
N GLY A 217 -20.95 0.42 -21.62
CA GLY A 217 -22.30 0.29 -21.04
C GLY A 217 -22.43 0.77 -19.58
N ARG A 218 -21.38 1.33 -18.98
CA ARG A 218 -21.43 1.93 -17.65
C ARG A 218 -22.10 3.31 -17.67
N PRO A 219 -22.80 3.70 -16.59
CA PRO A 219 -23.49 4.99 -16.53
C PRO A 219 -22.49 6.15 -16.56
N THR A 220 -22.90 7.27 -17.15
CA THR A 220 -22.18 8.54 -17.03
C THR A 220 -22.48 9.17 -15.68
N LYS A 221 -21.43 9.63 -14.97
CA LYS A 221 -21.54 10.37 -13.71
C LYS A 221 -20.92 11.75 -13.87
N THR A 222 -21.64 12.76 -13.43
CA THR A 222 -21.19 14.15 -13.43
C THR A 222 -20.79 14.55 -12.01
N MET A 223 -19.52 14.89 -11.80
CA MET A 223 -18.95 15.17 -10.48
C MET A 223 -18.04 16.40 -10.51
N ASP A 224 -18.05 17.16 -9.41
CA ASP A 224 -17.03 18.18 -9.19
C ASP A 224 -15.68 17.51 -9.03
N THR A 225 -14.66 18.08 -9.67
CA THR A 225 -13.37 17.41 -9.83
C THR A 225 -12.23 18.36 -9.55
N LEU A 226 -11.25 17.92 -8.77
CA LEU A 226 -9.93 18.53 -8.73
C LEU A 226 -9.06 17.82 -9.77
N MET A 227 -8.77 18.52 -10.86
CA MET A 227 -7.94 18.02 -11.95
C MET A 227 -6.49 18.47 -11.72
N VAL A 228 -5.58 17.51 -11.65
CA VAL A 228 -4.14 17.74 -11.39
C VAL A 228 -3.36 17.22 -12.59
N THR A 229 -2.58 18.08 -13.24
CA THR A 229 -1.75 17.72 -14.41
C THR A 229 -0.27 17.84 -14.03
N HIS A 230 0.43 16.71 -13.94
CA HIS A 230 1.87 16.66 -13.76
C HIS A 230 2.58 16.65 -15.11
N ILE A 231 3.49 17.60 -15.33
CA ILE A 231 4.17 17.84 -16.61
C ILE A 231 5.67 17.62 -16.42
N SER A 232 6.18 16.61 -17.12
CA SER A 232 7.61 16.26 -17.24
C SER A 232 7.97 16.04 -18.72
N SER A 233 8.73 15.00 -19.06
CA SER A 233 8.85 14.53 -20.45
C SER A 233 7.54 13.93 -20.97
N ASN A 234 6.73 13.38 -20.06
CA ASN A 234 5.37 12.91 -20.31
C ASN A 234 4.40 13.68 -19.40
N ILE A 235 3.11 13.58 -19.69
CA ILE A 235 2.07 14.15 -18.83
C ILE A 235 1.28 13.02 -18.18
N GLU A 236 1.08 13.17 -16.87
CA GLU A 236 0.11 12.38 -16.13
C GLU A 236 -0.95 13.30 -15.56
N ARG A 237 -2.21 12.96 -15.78
CA ARG A 237 -3.35 13.74 -15.28
C ARG A 237 -4.20 12.89 -14.35
N PHE A 238 -4.38 13.41 -13.15
CA PHE A 238 -5.14 12.80 -12.07
C PHE A 238 -6.43 13.60 -11.87
N TYR A 239 -7.52 12.89 -11.64
CA TYR A 239 -8.82 13.49 -11.36
C TYR A 239 -9.31 12.98 -10.00
N PHE A 240 -9.34 13.88 -9.04
CA PHE A 240 -9.84 13.62 -7.70
C PHE A 240 -11.29 14.09 -7.60
N THR A 241 -12.17 13.25 -7.05
CA THR A 241 -13.58 13.59 -6.79
C THR A 241 -13.89 13.44 -5.32
N ARG A 242 -14.98 14.09 -4.89
CA ARG A 242 -15.44 13.98 -3.50
C ARG A 242 -16.06 12.63 -3.20
N GLU A 243 -16.44 11.89 -4.22
CA GLU A 243 -17.13 10.63 -4.13
C GLU A 243 -16.13 9.49 -3.95
N TYR A 244 -15.09 9.45 -4.79
CA TYR A 244 -14.26 8.26 -4.94
C TYR A 244 -12.78 8.43 -4.60
N GLY A 245 -12.33 9.66 -4.31
CA GLY A 245 -10.91 9.95 -4.23
C GLY A 245 -10.32 10.10 -5.64
N LEU A 246 -9.15 9.49 -5.91
CA LEU A 246 -8.62 9.44 -7.26
C LEU A 246 -9.52 8.56 -8.14
N THR A 247 -10.22 9.21 -9.06
CA THR A 247 -11.33 8.64 -9.85
C THR A 247 -10.91 8.33 -11.28
N ARG A 248 -9.94 9.07 -11.81
CA ARG A 248 -9.39 8.81 -13.14
C ARG A 248 -7.92 9.19 -13.20
N TRP A 249 -7.17 8.42 -13.97
CA TRP A 249 -5.79 8.70 -14.35
C TRP A 249 -5.67 8.65 -15.88
N GLU A 250 -4.86 9.54 -16.44
CA GLU A 250 -4.51 9.58 -17.86
C GLU A 250 -3.00 9.74 -18.04
N ALA A 251 -2.44 9.00 -18.98
CA ALA A 251 -1.10 9.23 -19.50
C ALA A 251 -1.15 9.87 -20.88
N TRP A 252 -0.24 10.82 -21.12
CA TRP A 252 -0.08 11.49 -22.42
C TRP A 252 1.38 11.63 -22.81
N ASN A 253 1.66 11.41 -24.10
CA ASN A 253 3.01 11.41 -24.66
C ASN A 253 3.14 12.47 -25.77
N GLU A 254 4.35 13.00 -25.98
CA GLU A 254 4.61 13.94 -27.10
C GLU A 254 4.47 13.25 -28.49
N ILE A 255 4.52 11.91 -28.52
CA ILE A 255 4.38 11.10 -29.74
C ILE A 255 3.10 10.27 -29.63
N ALA A 256 2.29 10.28 -30.70
CA ALA A 256 1.09 9.47 -30.78
C ALA A 256 1.43 7.97 -30.66
N PRO A 257 0.81 7.23 -29.72
CA PRO A 257 1.06 5.81 -29.58
C PRO A 257 0.58 5.03 -30.81
N THR A 258 1.24 3.92 -31.09
CA THR A 258 0.81 2.91 -32.06
C THR A 258 0.98 1.54 -31.38
N PRO A 259 -0.10 0.76 -31.14
CA PRO A 259 -1.50 0.98 -31.55
C PRO A 259 -2.20 2.12 -30.81
N ALA A 260 -3.42 2.44 -31.26
CA ALA A 260 -4.28 3.47 -30.67
C ALA A 260 -4.55 3.23 -29.17
N PRO A 261 -4.78 4.29 -28.38
CA PRO A 261 -4.94 4.22 -26.94
C PRO A 261 -6.16 3.39 -26.49
N THR A 262 -6.16 3.02 -25.22
CA THR A 262 -7.23 2.21 -24.62
C THR A 262 -8.58 2.94 -24.67
N PRO A 263 -9.69 2.24 -25.01
CA PRO A 263 -11.00 2.87 -25.19
C PRO A 263 -11.73 3.12 -23.86
N TYR A 264 -11.06 3.05 -22.70
CA TYR A 264 -11.70 2.98 -21.38
C TYR A 264 -12.14 4.33 -20.81
N CYS A 265 -11.90 5.41 -21.53
CA CYS A 265 -12.22 6.76 -21.08
C CYS A 265 -12.74 7.61 -22.22
N SER A 266 -13.74 8.44 -21.93
CA SER A 266 -14.24 9.46 -22.85
C SER A 266 -13.37 10.71 -22.77
N GLY A 267 -13.12 11.38 -23.91
CA GLY A 267 -12.35 12.61 -23.92
C GLY A 267 -11.62 12.90 -25.23
N PRO A 268 -10.91 14.04 -25.31
CA PRO A 268 -10.10 14.37 -26.47
C PRO A 268 -8.93 13.39 -26.63
N GLN A 269 -8.56 13.10 -27.87
CA GLN A 269 -7.43 12.21 -28.20
C GLN A 269 -6.08 12.94 -28.21
N SER A 270 -6.11 14.26 -28.17
CA SER A 270 -4.94 15.12 -28.05
C SER A 270 -5.26 16.36 -27.22
N ILE A 271 -4.24 16.89 -26.57
CA ILE A 271 -4.29 18.15 -25.83
C ILE A 271 -3.08 18.99 -26.21
N VAL A 272 -3.16 20.30 -25.97
CA VAL A 272 -2.01 21.20 -26.06
C VAL A 272 -1.67 21.67 -24.67
N VAL A 273 -0.43 21.46 -24.26
CA VAL A 273 0.10 21.91 -22.97
C VAL A 273 1.39 22.65 -23.23
N LYS A 274 1.44 23.94 -22.89
CA LYS A 274 2.58 24.85 -23.16
C LYS A 274 3.02 24.81 -24.62
N ASP A 275 2.06 25.02 -25.51
CA ASP A 275 2.26 25.09 -26.97
C ASP A 275 2.82 23.81 -27.62
N LYS A 276 2.83 22.69 -26.88
CA LYS A 276 3.21 21.37 -27.40
C LYS A 276 1.99 20.44 -27.47
N PRO A 277 1.82 19.69 -28.57
CA PRO A 277 0.81 18.66 -28.64
C PRO A 277 1.23 17.45 -27.79
N TYR A 278 0.27 16.90 -27.06
CA TYR A 278 0.38 15.61 -26.40
C TYR A 278 -0.78 14.73 -26.84
N TYR A 279 -0.48 13.45 -27.01
CA TYR A 279 -1.40 12.43 -27.50
C TYR A 279 -1.74 11.47 -26.39
N TYR A 280 -3.00 11.07 -26.36
CA TYR A 280 -3.53 10.16 -25.37
C TYR A 280 -2.82 8.81 -25.45
N ALA A 281 -2.21 8.36 -24.35
CA ALA A 281 -1.44 7.13 -24.30
C ALA A 281 -2.20 6.01 -23.60
N ASP A 282 -2.75 6.31 -22.42
CA ASP A 282 -3.55 5.35 -21.65
C ASP A 282 -4.50 6.09 -20.70
N CYS A 283 -5.52 5.39 -20.21
CA CYS A 283 -6.40 5.90 -19.19
C CYS A 283 -7.12 4.82 -18.40
N ARG A 284 -7.34 5.12 -17.12
CA ARG A 284 -8.20 4.37 -16.21
C ARG A 284 -9.24 5.30 -15.59
N ASP A 285 -10.51 4.98 -15.74
CA ASP A 285 -11.64 5.71 -15.14
C ASP A 285 -12.41 4.77 -14.21
N TRP A 286 -12.17 4.95 -12.91
CA TRP A 286 -12.73 4.18 -11.81
C TRP A 286 -14.04 4.78 -11.25
N SER A 287 -14.78 5.56 -12.05
CA SER A 287 -16.06 6.13 -11.60
C SER A 287 -17.19 5.11 -11.46
N ALA A 288 -17.05 3.89 -12.00
CA ALA A 288 -18.00 2.81 -11.77
C ALA A 288 -17.74 2.13 -10.41
N THR A 289 -18.77 1.55 -9.80
CA THR A 289 -18.69 0.92 -8.48
C THR A 289 -19.32 -0.47 -8.50
N ILE A 290 -18.89 -1.32 -7.58
CA ILE A 290 -19.53 -2.59 -7.26
C ILE A 290 -19.65 -2.74 -5.75
N ALA A 291 -20.83 -3.15 -5.29
CA ALA A 291 -21.04 -3.53 -3.89
C ALA A 291 -20.20 -4.77 -3.55
N LEU A 292 -19.52 -4.75 -2.40
CA LEU A 292 -18.74 -5.90 -1.95
C LEU A 292 -19.59 -6.77 -1.03
N GLN A 293 -19.66 -8.07 -1.35
CA GLN A 293 -20.39 -9.07 -0.55
C GLN A 293 -19.80 -9.23 0.86
N THR A 294 -18.48 -9.08 0.98
CA THR A 294 -17.78 -9.07 2.27
C THR A 294 -16.93 -7.82 2.35
N SER A 295 -17.25 -6.95 3.29
CA SER A 295 -16.38 -5.82 3.61
C SER A 295 -15.20 -6.33 4.44
N LYS A 296 -13.99 -6.16 3.91
CA LYS A 296 -12.74 -6.46 4.61
C LYS A 296 -11.82 -5.25 4.56
N VAL A 297 -11.02 -5.09 5.59
CA VAL A 297 -9.82 -4.25 5.51
C VAL A 297 -8.86 -4.95 4.56
N GLN A 298 -8.42 -4.25 3.53
CA GLN A 298 -7.55 -4.82 2.51
C GLN A 298 -6.15 -5.06 3.09
N PRO A 299 -5.65 -6.32 3.11
CA PRO A 299 -4.39 -6.67 3.75
C PRO A 299 -3.20 -6.41 2.81
N TRP A 300 -3.03 -5.16 2.39
CA TRP A 300 -2.01 -4.80 1.41
C TRP A 300 -0.68 -4.43 2.09
N PRO A 301 0.45 -4.93 1.58
CA PRO A 301 1.76 -4.61 2.12
C PRO A 301 2.14 -3.17 1.80
N LEU A 302 2.36 -2.36 2.84
CA LEU A 302 2.71 -0.95 2.72
C LEU A 302 4.10 -0.68 3.32
N VAL A 303 5.05 -0.24 2.48
CA VAL A 303 6.43 0.06 2.92
C VAL A 303 6.48 1.18 3.96
N ASN A 304 5.59 2.18 3.87
CA ASN A 304 5.50 3.29 4.82
C ASN A 304 5.07 2.84 6.22
N ALA A 305 4.31 1.74 6.30
CA ALA A 305 3.78 1.18 7.54
C ALA A 305 4.65 0.04 8.09
N ASN A 306 5.75 -0.34 7.43
CA ASN A 306 6.49 -1.54 7.77
C ASN A 306 7.31 -1.35 9.04
N LEU A 307 7.15 -2.28 9.99
CA LEU A 307 7.87 -2.28 11.26
C LEU A 307 9.25 -2.94 11.18
N LEU A 308 9.50 -3.72 10.12
CA LEU A 308 10.79 -4.33 9.81
C LEU A 308 11.78 -3.29 9.27
N GLN A 309 13.07 -3.42 9.63
CA GLN A 309 14.10 -2.44 9.25
C GLN A 309 14.81 -2.79 7.94
N TYR A 310 15.07 -4.06 7.69
CA TYR A 310 15.73 -4.57 6.46
C TYR A 310 14.77 -5.42 5.63
N ALA A 311 13.55 -4.90 5.44
CA ALA A 311 12.46 -5.61 4.78
C ALA A 311 12.76 -6.10 3.36
N HIS A 312 13.70 -5.45 2.65
CA HIS A 312 14.07 -5.75 1.26
C HIS A 312 15.45 -6.46 1.14
N PHE A 313 15.91 -7.10 2.22
CA PHE A 313 17.07 -8.02 2.19
C PHE A 313 18.35 -7.49 1.52
N ASN A 314 18.62 -6.19 1.60
CA ASN A 314 19.88 -5.66 1.13
C ASN A 314 21.05 -6.18 2.00
N GLN A 315 22.26 -6.22 1.46
CA GLN A 315 23.43 -6.89 2.07
C GLN A 315 23.82 -6.39 3.48
N SER A 316 23.25 -5.28 3.95
CA SER A 316 23.57 -4.65 5.23
C SER A 316 22.76 -5.15 6.44
N GLY A 317 21.80 -6.06 6.25
CA GLY A 317 20.81 -6.42 7.27
C GLY A 317 20.93 -7.79 7.93
N PHE A 318 22.06 -8.50 7.80
CA PHE A 318 22.20 -9.92 8.18
C PHE A 318 23.30 -10.16 9.20
N VAL A 319 23.00 -10.89 10.29
CA VAL A 319 23.97 -11.26 11.33
C VAL A 319 23.65 -12.67 11.85
N ASP A 320 24.66 -13.52 12.05
CA ASP A 320 24.42 -14.91 12.46
C ASP A 320 24.27 -15.12 13.96
N HIS A 321 24.87 -14.29 14.82
CA HIS A 321 25.07 -14.65 16.24
C HIS A 321 25.08 -13.50 17.26
N ASN A 322 24.67 -12.30 16.90
CA ASN A 322 24.49 -11.21 17.87
C ASN A 322 23.03 -10.76 17.83
N GLN A 323 22.32 -10.78 18.97
CA GLN A 323 20.92 -10.33 19.11
C GLN A 323 20.76 -8.81 18.92
N VAL A 324 21.28 -8.28 17.81
CA VAL A 324 21.02 -6.91 17.41
C VAL A 324 19.60 -6.88 16.85
N GLN A 325 18.70 -6.30 17.64
CA GLN A 325 17.31 -6.11 17.22
C GLN A 325 17.25 -5.34 15.89
N GLY A 326 16.27 -5.67 15.07
CA GLY A 326 16.10 -5.09 13.73
C GLY A 326 16.95 -5.72 12.63
N TYR A 327 17.96 -6.55 12.93
CA TYR A 327 18.70 -7.34 11.93
C TYR A 327 18.03 -8.70 11.70
N TRP A 328 18.28 -9.29 10.54
CA TRP A 328 17.94 -10.68 10.26
C TRP A 328 18.96 -11.62 10.88
N HIS A 329 18.45 -12.73 11.42
CA HIS A 329 19.21 -13.78 12.10
C HIS A 329 18.77 -15.15 11.61
N ARG A 330 19.61 -16.16 11.84
CA ARG A 330 19.24 -17.56 11.65
C ARG A 330 18.92 -18.23 12.99
N PHE A 331 17.90 -19.07 12.98
CA PHE A 331 17.56 -19.99 14.05
C PHE A 331 17.76 -21.43 13.53
N TYR A 332 18.50 -22.25 14.28
CA TYR A 332 18.70 -23.67 14.00
C TYR A 332 19.11 -24.42 15.27
N PRO A 333 18.82 -25.73 15.36
CA PRO A 333 19.21 -26.54 16.51
C PRO A 333 20.75 -26.73 16.55
N PRO A 334 21.38 -26.83 17.74
CA PRO A 334 22.83 -26.95 17.87
C PRO A 334 23.48 -28.15 17.16
N ALA A 335 22.72 -29.21 16.90
CA ALA A 335 23.20 -30.46 16.30
C ALA A 335 22.49 -30.81 14.96
N GLY A 336 21.72 -29.90 14.38
CA GLY A 336 21.03 -30.13 13.10
C GLY A 336 21.69 -29.42 11.92
N PRO A 337 21.18 -29.64 10.70
CA PRO A 337 21.62 -28.88 9.54
C PRO A 337 21.48 -27.38 9.83
N VAL A 338 22.41 -26.59 9.32
CA VAL A 338 22.33 -25.13 9.39
C VAL A 338 21.51 -24.67 8.20
N LEU A 339 20.50 -23.84 8.44
CA LEU A 339 19.74 -23.20 7.38
C LEU A 339 20.70 -22.41 6.46
N ASN A 340 20.65 -22.68 5.17
CA ASN A 340 21.39 -21.92 4.19
C ASN A 340 20.64 -20.63 3.88
N TRP A 341 21.37 -19.53 3.84
CA TRP A 341 20.85 -18.25 3.41
C TRP A 341 21.91 -17.43 2.69
N SER A 342 21.49 -16.55 1.79
CA SER A 342 22.34 -15.52 1.22
C SER A 342 21.51 -14.30 0.81
N ALA A 343 22.10 -13.12 0.97
CA ALA A 343 21.62 -11.92 0.30
C ALA A 343 22.11 -11.96 -1.15
N SER A 344 21.17 -11.99 -2.08
CA SER A 344 21.42 -12.12 -3.51
C SER A 344 20.83 -10.92 -4.27
N VAL A 345 21.24 -10.73 -5.52
CA VAL A 345 20.71 -9.69 -6.39
C VAL A 345 20.27 -10.33 -7.71
N SER A 346 19.04 -10.09 -8.11
CA SER A 346 18.48 -10.55 -9.37
C SER A 346 18.60 -9.47 -10.43
N VAL A 347 18.93 -9.87 -11.66
CA VAL A 347 19.13 -8.98 -12.82
C VAL A 347 18.32 -9.41 -14.05
N THR A 348 17.35 -10.29 -13.84
CA THR A 348 16.52 -10.94 -14.88
C THR A 348 15.07 -10.45 -14.83
N GLY A 349 14.25 -10.72 -15.85
CA GLY A 349 12.80 -10.43 -15.84
C GLY A 349 12.38 -8.99 -15.52
N GLY A 350 13.26 -8.00 -15.77
CA GLY A 350 13.01 -6.59 -15.44
C GLY A 350 13.55 -6.14 -14.08
N ASP A 351 14.12 -7.03 -13.28
CA ASP A 351 14.61 -6.74 -11.92
C ASP A 351 15.72 -5.67 -11.89
N ASN A 352 16.41 -5.42 -13.01
CA ASN A 352 17.48 -4.43 -13.15
C ASN A 352 17.16 -3.27 -14.11
N ARG A 353 15.90 -3.10 -14.54
CA ARG A 353 15.54 -2.12 -15.59
C ARG A 353 16.02 -0.70 -15.31
N TYR A 354 16.10 -0.32 -14.03
CA TYR A 354 16.49 1.02 -13.59
C TYR A 354 17.72 1.04 -12.67
N GLY A 355 18.48 -0.05 -12.58
CA GLY A 355 19.54 -0.13 -11.58
C GLY A 355 20.40 -1.39 -11.60
N SER A 356 21.00 -1.66 -10.44
CA SER A 356 21.91 -2.79 -10.24
C SER A 356 21.19 -4.14 -10.08
N GLY A 357 19.87 -4.17 -10.05
CA GLY A 357 19.08 -5.37 -9.81
C GLY A 357 18.30 -5.31 -8.50
N THR A 358 17.44 -6.30 -8.30
CA THR A 358 16.57 -6.40 -7.12
C THR A 358 17.20 -7.28 -6.05
N ALA A 359 17.29 -6.78 -4.82
CA ALA A 359 17.82 -7.55 -3.70
C ALA A 359 16.79 -8.58 -3.22
N TYR A 360 17.26 -9.76 -2.83
CA TYR A 360 16.41 -10.80 -2.26
C TYR A 360 17.20 -11.72 -1.32
N LEU A 361 16.49 -12.38 -0.42
CA LEU A 361 17.01 -13.47 0.41
C LEU A 361 16.80 -14.79 -0.32
N ALA A 362 17.88 -15.49 -0.66
CA ALA A 362 17.83 -16.89 -1.04
C ALA A 362 17.98 -17.75 0.21
N MET A 363 17.10 -18.73 0.43
CA MET A 363 17.19 -19.60 1.61
C MET A 363 16.65 -21.02 1.39
N ASN A 364 17.23 -21.99 2.09
CA ASN A 364 16.77 -23.38 2.16
C ASN A 364 17.17 -24.04 3.48
N CYS A 365 16.61 -25.20 3.81
CA CYS A 365 16.85 -25.88 5.09
C CYS A 365 18.24 -26.54 5.26
N GLY A 366 19.10 -26.47 4.26
CA GLY A 366 20.48 -26.98 4.33
C GLY A 366 20.63 -28.50 4.24
N SER A 367 19.56 -29.21 3.87
CA SER A 367 19.50 -30.66 3.80
C SER A 367 18.61 -31.12 2.65
N THR A 368 18.71 -32.39 2.26
CA THR A 368 17.85 -33.01 1.23
C THR A 368 16.41 -33.21 1.70
N GLN A 369 16.18 -33.20 3.02
CA GLN A 369 14.87 -33.22 3.66
C GLN A 369 14.85 -32.15 4.73
N CYS A 370 13.87 -31.26 4.68
CA CYS A 370 13.75 -30.24 5.72
C CYS A 370 13.31 -30.85 7.05
N PRO A 371 13.87 -30.36 8.16
CA PRO A 371 13.35 -30.72 9.47
C PRO A 371 11.90 -30.24 9.62
N PRO A 372 11.16 -30.74 10.62
CA PRO A 372 9.81 -30.28 10.88
C PRO A 372 9.74 -28.74 10.98
N PRO A 373 8.67 -28.11 10.44
CA PRO A 373 8.48 -26.66 10.53
C PRO A 373 8.66 -26.17 11.98
N GLY A 374 9.33 -25.02 12.15
CA GLY A 374 9.66 -24.48 13.47
C GLY A 374 11.05 -24.87 14.00
N THR A 375 11.74 -25.80 13.36
CA THR A 375 13.11 -26.20 13.77
C THR A 375 14.17 -25.23 13.26
N GLN A 376 13.95 -24.62 12.09
CA GLN A 376 14.86 -23.66 11.47
C GLN A 376 14.06 -22.46 10.96
N ALA A 377 14.64 -21.26 11.04
CA ALA A 377 14.03 -20.06 10.49
C ALA A 377 15.08 -18.99 10.18
N VAL A 378 14.71 -18.07 9.28
CA VAL A 378 15.27 -16.72 9.24
C VAL A 378 14.31 -15.82 10.02
N TYR A 379 14.81 -14.98 10.93
CA TYR A 379 13.94 -14.16 11.77
C TYR A 379 14.47 -12.75 12.00
N GLN A 380 13.56 -11.84 12.34
CA GLN A 380 13.86 -10.50 12.83
C GLN A 380 13.04 -10.20 14.07
N ASP A 381 13.71 -9.70 15.11
CA ASP A 381 13.07 -9.25 16.35
C ASP A 381 12.70 -7.77 16.24
N ILE A 382 11.44 -7.46 16.52
CA ILE A 382 10.84 -6.14 16.44
C ILE A 382 10.49 -5.70 17.87
N PRO A 383 10.95 -4.52 18.32
CA PRO A 383 10.66 -4.04 19.67
C PRO A 383 9.16 -3.97 19.95
N ILE A 384 8.72 -4.51 21.11
CA ILE A 384 7.31 -4.66 21.44
C ILE A 384 6.56 -3.32 21.55
N GLU A 385 7.28 -2.23 21.84
CA GLU A 385 6.72 -0.88 21.94
C GLU A 385 6.20 -0.33 20.62
N LYS A 386 6.67 -0.86 19.48
CA LYS A 386 6.14 -0.52 18.15
C LYS A 386 4.73 -1.06 17.93
N PHE A 387 4.30 -2.03 18.74
CA PHE A 387 2.98 -2.64 18.66
C PHE A 387 1.97 -1.94 19.59
N CYS A 388 0.72 -1.83 19.13
CA CYS A 388 -0.40 -1.52 20.02
C CYS A 388 -1.01 -2.81 20.54
N SER A 389 -1.55 -2.71 21.75
CA SER A 389 -2.30 -3.80 22.37
C SER A 389 -3.61 -4.00 21.62
N GLN A 390 -3.99 -5.26 21.37
CA GLN A 390 -5.25 -5.63 20.70
C GLN A 390 -5.42 -5.03 19.29
N CYS A 391 -4.32 -4.75 18.59
CA CYS A 391 -4.34 -4.34 17.19
C CYS A 391 -4.18 -5.53 16.24
N SER A 392 -4.69 -5.38 15.02
CA SER A 392 -4.46 -6.31 13.93
C SER A 392 -3.14 -5.98 13.25
N TYR A 393 -2.48 -6.99 12.70
CA TYR A 393 -1.26 -6.86 11.93
C TYR A 393 -1.34 -7.75 10.71
N LEU A 394 -1.01 -7.18 9.56
CA LEU A 394 -0.59 -7.94 8.39
C LEU A 394 0.85 -8.35 8.63
N TYR A 395 1.15 -9.63 8.46
CA TYR A 395 2.52 -10.08 8.29
C TYR A 395 2.61 -10.96 7.04
N GLY A 396 3.69 -10.82 6.28
CA GLY A 396 3.81 -11.51 5.00
C GLY A 396 5.13 -11.31 4.30
N VAL A 397 5.34 -12.07 3.22
CA VAL A 397 6.49 -11.95 2.32
C VAL A 397 6.08 -12.09 0.87
N ASN A 398 6.81 -11.44 -0.03
CA ASN A 398 6.78 -11.78 -1.46
C ASN A 398 7.84 -12.84 -1.72
N ALA A 399 7.40 -14.03 -2.15
CA ALA A 399 8.27 -15.18 -2.32
C ALA A 399 7.93 -16.05 -3.52
N ARG A 400 8.96 -16.67 -4.07
CA ARG A 400 8.88 -17.73 -5.09
C ARG A 400 9.84 -18.86 -4.73
N ARG A 401 9.79 -19.93 -5.52
CA ARG A 401 10.88 -20.91 -5.56
C ARG A 401 11.83 -20.69 -6.73
N GLU A 402 13.05 -21.17 -6.59
CA GLU A 402 14.01 -21.20 -7.70
C GLU A 402 13.65 -22.33 -8.68
N ALA A 403 13.41 -23.54 -8.17
CA ALA A 403 13.08 -24.72 -8.97
C ALA A 403 12.16 -25.66 -8.21
N GLY A 404 11.22 -26.32 -8.91
CA GLY A 404 10.19 -27.20 -8.33
C GLY A 404 9.26 -26.50 -7.33
N ASP A 405 8.39 -27.28 -6.68
CA ASP A 405 7.35 -26.73 -5.79
C ASP A 405 7.54 -27.13 -4.33
N GLY A 406 7.03 -26.31 -3.40
CA GLY A 406 7.05 -26.62 -1.97
C GLY A 406 6.55 -25.49 -1.08
N ASP A 407 6.38 -25.81 0.20
CA ASP A 407 5.70 -24.94 1.14
C ASP A 407 6.66 -23.97 1.83
N LEU A 408 6.26 -22.71 1.91
CA LEU A 408 6.87 -21.70 2.76
C LEU A 408 5.93 -21.39 3.92
N TYR A 409 6.47 -21.36 5.14
CA TYR A 409 5.72 -20.99 6.33
C TYR A 409 6.23 -19.67 6.91
N LEU A 410 5.32 -18.89 7.48
CA LEU A 410 5.62 -17.66 8.19
C LEU A 410 5.05 -17.77 9.61
N ALA A 411 5.75 -17.19 10.58
CA ALA A 411 5.23 -17.11 11.94
C ALA A 411 5.46 -15.72 12.54
N LEU A 412 4.53 -15.31 13.40
CA LEU A 412 4.66 -14.13 14.25
C LEU A 412 4.55 -14.58 15.71
N GLN A 413 5.57 -14.28 16.50
CA GLN A 413 5.66 -14.71 17.90
C GLN A 413 5.77 -13.51 18.82
N VAL A 414 5.09 -13.55 19.97
CA VAL A 414 5.40 -12.65 21.10
C VAL A 414 6.36 -13.40 22.02
N VAL A 415 7.54 -12.84 22.23
CA VAL A 415 8.59 -13.41 23.08
C VAL A 415 8.78 -12.52 24.30
N ARG A 416 8.89 -13.13 25.47
CA ARG A 416 9.15 -12.45 26.74
C ARG A 416 10.15 -13.25 27.55
N ASN A 417 11.25 -12.62 27.96
CA ASN A 417 12.34 -13.26 28.72
C ASN A 417 12.83 -14.56 28.04
N GLY A 418 12.94 -14.55 26.70
CA GLY A 418 13.37 -15.70 25.90
C GLY A 418 12.29 -16.79 25.69
N VAL A 419 11.09 -16.63 26.25
CA VAL A 419 9.99 -17.59 26.12
C VAL A 419 8.95 -17.08 25.13
N VAL A 420 8.53 -17.91 24.18
CA VAL A 420 7.39 -17.63 23.29
C VAL A 420 6.11 -17.74 24.12
N VAL A 421 5.39 -16.63 24.30
CA VAL A 421 4.14 -16.57 25.08
C VAL A 421 2.90 -16.57 24.20
N TRP A 422 3.06 -16.33 22.90
CA TRP A 422 2.01 -16.41 21.90
C TRP A 422 2.63 -16.59 20.52
N GLN A 423 1.93 -17.28 19.61
CA GLN A 423 2.34 -17.41 18.22
C GLN A 423 1.14 -17.54 17.28
N ASP A 424 1.34 -17.09 16.04
CA ASP A 424 0.49 -17.39 14.89
C ASP A 424 1.36 -17.88 13.73
N VAL A 425 0.81 -18.77 12.88
CA VAL A 425 1.52 -19.42 11.79
C VAL A 425 0.62 -19.48 10.55
N THR A 426 1.18 -19.13 9.40
CA THR A 426 0.54 -19.29 8.08
C THR A 426 1.52 -19.95 7.13
N GLY A 427 1.03 -20.49 6.02
CA GLY A 427 1.89 -21.05 4.98
C GLY A 427 1.20 -21.07 3.62
N LYS A 428 2.01 -21.16 2.57
CA LYS A 428 1.54 -21.25 1.18
C LYS A 428 2.46 -22.14 0.38
N HIS A 429 1.87 -22.92 -0.52
CA HIS A 429 2.59 -23.68 -1.52
C HIS A 429 3.08 -22.75 -2.62
N LEU A 430 4.37 -22.81 -2.95
CA LEU A 430 5.01 -21.94 -3.93
C LEU A 430 5.65 -22.74 -5.06
N ALA A 431 5.61 -22.18 -6.26
CA ALA A 431 6.24 -22.68 -7.47
C ALA A 431 7.32 -21.69 -7.99
N PRO A 432 8.05 -22.02 -9.06
CA PRO A 432 8.98 -21.09 -9.71
C PRO A 432 8.30 -19.90 -10.40
N ASP A 433 7.06 -20.09 -10.85
CA ASP A 433 6.17 -19.04 -11.35
C ASP A 433 4.84 -19.14 -10.63
N ASN A 434 4.47 -18.09 -9.89
CA ASN A 434 3.23 -18.04 -9.13
C ASN A 434 2.20 -17.07 -9.76
N GLY A 435 2.42 -16.68 -11.01
CA GLY A 435 1.54 -15.79 -11.75
C GLY A 435 0.20 -16.39 -12.16
N PHE A 436 -0.76 -15.50 -12.41
CA PHE A 436 -2.05 -15.84 -13.01
C PHE A 436 -2.07 -15.33 -14.47
N GLY A 437 -2.20 -16.22 -15.46
CA GLY A 437 -2.63 -15.79 -16.82
C GLY A 437 -1.61 -15.80 -17.97
N GLY A 438 -0.60 -16.67 -17.97
CA GLY A 438 0.10 -17.08 -19.20
C GLY A 438 1.24 -16.18 -19.70
N TYR A 439 1.59 -15.11 -18.99
CA TYR A 439 2.82 -14.34 -19.25
C TYR A 439 3.99 -14.95 -18.45
N ALA A 440 4.71 -15.92 -18.99
CA ALA A 440 5.82 -16.55 -18.25
C ALA A 440 6.84 -15.48 -17.77
N GLN A 441 6.90 -15.27 -16.45
CA GLN A 441 7.75 -14.27 -15.77
C GLN A 441 8.71 -14.95 -14.78
N ALA A 442 8.88 -16.27 -14.94
CA ALA A 442 9.71 -17.14 -14.13
C ALA A 442 11.17 -16.67 -13.99
N ASP A 443 11.65 -15.74 -14.80
CA ASP A 443 13.00 -15.18 -14.71
C ASP A 443 13.10 -13.99 -13.73
N SER A 444 12.02 -13.23 -13.45
CA SER A 444 12.03 -12.16 -12.43
C SER A 444 11.81 -12.74 -11.03
N VAL A 445 12.57 -12.32 -10.01
CA VAL A 445 12.25 -12.73 -8.63
C VAL A 445 11.04 -11.98 -8.07
N VAL A 446 10.78 -10.76 -8.52
CA VAL A 446 9.64 -9.94 -8.09
C VAL A 446 8.35 -10.43 -8.74
N ARG A 447 8.35 -10.51 -10.06
CA ARG A 447 7.13 -10.72 -10.84
C ARG A 447 6.65 -12.16 -10.88
N SER A 448 7.47 -13.12 -10.46
CA SER A 448 7.03 -14.51 -10.27
C SER A 448 6.73 -14.87 -8.80
N SER A 449 6.85 -13.91 -7.88
CA SER A 449 6.54 -14.12 -6.47
C SER A 449 5.03 -14.12 -6.20
N ALA A 450 4.61 -14.97 -5.27
CA ALA A 450 3.33 -14.83 -4.60
C ALA A 450 3.51 -14.10 -3.26
N PHE A 451 2.49 -13.33 -2.88
CA PHE A 451 2.40 -12.83 -1.52
C PHE A 451 1.89 -13.96 -0.60
N VAL A 452 2.73 -14.34 0.36
CA VAL A 452 2.39 -15.26 1.46
C VAL A 452 2.12 -14.38 2.67
N SER A 453 0.91 -14.38 3.21
CA SER A 453 0.57 -13.48 4.30
C SER A 453 -0.55 -14.00 5.20
N ASN A 454 -0.71 -13.34 6.35
CA ASN A 454 -1.87 -13.48 7.20
C ASN A 454 -2.17 -12.16 7.91
N VAL A 455 -3.41 -12.01 8.37
CA VAL A 455 -3.83 -10.94 9.27
C VAL A 455 -4.15 -11.53 10.63
N VAL A 456 -3.50 -11.02 11.67
CA VAL A 456 -3.66 -11.53 13.03
C VAL A 456 -3.94 -10.43 14.04
N ASN A 457 -4.78 -10.73 15.03
CA ASN A 457 -4.94 -9.90 16.21
C ASN A 457 -3.92 -10.32 17.27
N LEU A 458 -3.02 -9.42 17.65
CA LEU A 458 -2.11 -9.70 18.75
C LEU A 458 -2.88 -9.80 20.08
N PRO A 459 -2.44 -10.66 21.01
CA PRO A 459 -2.99 -10.70 22.35
C PRO A 459 -2.79 -9.35 23.05
N SER A 460 -3.45 -9.16 24.19
CA SER A 460 -3.19 -7.99 25.03
C SER A 460 -1.71 -7.93 25.39
N LEU A 461 -1.06 -6.81 25.05
CA LEU A 461 0.35 -6.56 25.37
C LEU A 461 0.51 -5.75 26.67
N ALA A 462 -0.59 -5.53 27.41
CA ALA A 462 -0.57 -4.87 28.69
C ALA A 462 0.34 -5.61 29.68
N GLY A 463 1.29 -4.90 30.29
CA GLY A 463 2.28 -5.49 31.20
C GLY A 463 3.40 -6.29 30.53
N MET A 464 3.43 -6.37 29.19
CA MET A 464 4.52 -7.02 28.43
C MET A 464 5.61 -6.04 27.99
N ARG A 465 5.42 -4.72 28.17
CA ARG A 465 6.42 -3.70 27.84
C ARG A 465 7.61 -3.79 28.80
N SER A 466 8.59 -4.59 28.42
CA SER A 466 9.86 -4.75 29.13
C SER A 466 10.99 -4.85 28.09
N PRO A 467 12.24 -4.49 28.45
CA PRO A 467 13.38 -4.59 27.51
C PRO A 467 13.61 -6.00 26.94
N ASN A 468 13.13 -7.03 27.64
CA ASN A 468 13.26 -8.44 27.25
C ASN A 468 12.03 -8.99 26.51
N ALA A 469 11.16 -8.12 26.02
CA ALA A 469 9.98 -8.50 25.26
C ALA A 469 10.01 -7.89 23.86
N PHE A 470 9.70 -8.71 22.87
CA PHE A 470 9.70 -8.34 21.47
C PHE A 470 8.71 -9.21 20.69
N VAL A 471 8.34 -8.75 19.50
CA VAL A 471 7.63 -9.55 18.51
C VAL A 471 8.67 -10.08 17.53
N ARG A 472 8.71 -11.39 17.34
CA ARG A 472 9.60 -12.06 16.40
C ARG A 472 8.83 -12.44 15.15
N PHE A 473 9.30 -11.99 13.99
CA PHE A 473 8.81 -12.44 12.69
C PHE A 473 9.75 -13.51 12.13
N LEU A 474 9.21 -14.64 11.69
CA LEU A 474 9.96 -15.80 11.21
C LEU A 474 9.53 -16.21 9.80
N ILE A 475 10.52 -16.60 8.99
CA ILE A 475 10.38 -17.23 7.68
C ILE A 475 10.97 -18.63 7.77
N LEU A 476 10.17 -19.66 7.50
CA LEU A 476 10.54 -21.06 7.71
C LEU A 476 10.42 -21.85 6.40
N PRO A 477 11.53 -22.41 5.88
CA PRO A 477 11.50 -23.20 4.66
C PRO A 477 10.89 -24.58 4.95
N GLY A 478 9.81 -24.93 4.25
CA GLY A 478 9.19 -26.26 4.31
C GLY A 478 9.71 -27.25 3.27
N ALA A 479 10.64 -26.83 2.40
CA ALA A 479 11.16 -27.64 1.32
C ALA A 479 12.66 -27.39 1.05
N PRO A 480 13.40 -28.39 0.52
CA PRO A 480 14.87 -28.36 0.46
C PRO A 480 15.46 -27.46 -0.63
N ASN A 481 14.68 -27.09 -1.64
CA ASN A 481 15.13 -26.16 -2.68
C ASN A 481 15.06 -24.70 -2.19
N ASN A 482 15.76 -23.81 -2.89
CA ASN A 482 15.77 -22.39 -2.55
C ASN A 482 14.40 -21.73 -2.71
N PHE A 483 14.04 -20.97 -1.68
CA PHE A 483 13.07 -19.90 -1.75
C PHE A 483 13.79 -18.58 -1.98
N ASN A 484 13.26 -17.76 -2.88
CA ASN A 484 13.72 -16.39 -3.10
C ASN A 484 12.68 -15.45 -2.50
N ILE A 485 13.06 -14.70 -1.47
CA ILE A 485 12.20 -13.77 -0.75
C ILE A 485 12.61 -12.34 -1.08
N VAL A 486 11.74 -11.60 -1.75
CA VAL A 486 12.03 -10.23 -2.20
C VAL A 486 11.83 -9.22 -1.09
N ASP A 487 10.70 -9.35 -0.39
CA ASP A 487 10.28 -8.42 0.66
C ASP A 487 9.65 -9.16 1.83
N ALA A 488 9.72 -8.56 3.01
CA ALA A 488 8.97 -8.94 4.20
C ALA A 488 8.23 -7.77 4.82
N TYR A 489 7.04 -8.02 5.37
CA TYR A 489 6.16 -7.02 5.94
C TYR A 489 5.66 -7.43 7.31
N VAL A 490 5.67 -6.47 8.23
CA VAL A 490 4.83 -6.45 9.43
C VAL A 490 4.19 -5.08 9.49
N ASN A 491 2.95 -4.97 9.05
CA ASN A 491 2.20 -3.72 8.97
C ASN A 491 1.07 -3.69 10.00
N PRO A 492 0.91 -2.59 10.76
CA PRO A 492 -0.29 -2.41 11.56
C PRO A 492 -1.50 -2.33 10.63
N LEU A 493 -2.52 -3.13 10.93
CA LEU A 493 -3.83 -3.00 10.35
C LEU A 493 -4.79 -2.41 11.39
N PRO A 494 -5.50 -1.34 11.06
CA PRO A 494 -6.50 -0.80 11.96
C PRO A 494 -7.63 -1.83 12.16
N THR A 495 -7.94 -2.12 13.43
CA THR A 495 -8.94 -3.11 13.82
C THR A 495 -10.36 -2.57 13.67
N THR A 496 -11.16 -3.20 12.81
CA THR A 496 -12.61 -3.35 13.01
C THR A 496 -13.12 -4.50 12.13
N GLN A 497 -13.04 -5.74 12.62
CA GLN A 497 -14.01 -6.75 12.17
C GLN A 497 -15.35 -6.43 12.83
N THR A 498 -16.08 -5.45 12.29
CA THR A 498 -17.54 -5.44 12.44
C THR A 498 -18.07 -6.45 11.43
N ARG A 499 -18.60 -7.59 11.91
CA ARG A 499 -19.43 -8.45 11.06
C ARG A 499 -20.61 -7.61 10.61
N ILE A 500 -20.71 -7.34 9.30
CA ILE A 500 -21.93 -6.77 8.74
C ILE A 500 -23.01 -7.84 8.90
N GLY A 501 -23.97 -7.61 9.79
CA GLY A 501 -25.19 -8.38 9.84
C GLY A 501 -25.96 -8.08 8.56
N ILE A 502 -25.91 -8.99 7.59
CA ILE A 502 -26.94 -9.01 6.55
C ILE A 502 -28.19 -9.58 7.25
N PRO A 503 -29.36 -8.89 7.20
CA PRO A 503 -30.59 -9.39 7.81
C PRO A 503 -31.03 -10.76 7.27
#